data_AF-A0A925J593-F1
#
_entry.id   AF-A0A925J593-F1
#
_cell.length_a   1.000
_cell.length_b   1.000
_cell.length_c   1.000
_cell.angle_alpha   90.00
_cell.angle_beta   90.00
_cell.angle_gamma   90.00
#
_symmetry.space_group_name_H-M   'P 1'
#
loop_
_entity.id
_entity.type
_entity.pdbx_description
1 polymer ?
#
loop_
_entity_poly.entity_id
_entity_poly.type
_entity_poly.pdbx_seq_one_letter_code
_entity_poly.pdbx_strand_id
1 'polypeptide(L)' 'MSGGGNLDLRYPIGGLFVALGLILTGYGIATSGNTAMYARSTALNVNLWWGLVMLAFGGLFIAMAMRAARRATRD' A
#
# COMPACT_ATOMS: atom_id res chain seq x y z
N MET A 1 -12.02 23.99 23.26
CA MET A 1 -11.12 22.81 23.26
C MET A 1 -11.26 22.12 21.90
N SER A 2 -10.43 22.49 20.92
CA SER A 2 -10.39 21.77 19.63
C SER A 2 -9.51 20.55 19.80
N GLY A 3 -10.13 19.39 20.04
CA GLY A 3 -9.46 18.09 20.16
C GLY A 3 -8.96 17.58 18.81
N GLY A 4 -8.05 18.31 18.17
CA GLY A 4 -7.30 17.80 17.03
C GLY A 4 -6.26 16.82 17.55
N GLY A 5 -6.63 15.53 17.67
CA GLY A 5 -5.67 14.49 17.98
C GLY A 5 -4.51 14.54 16.99
N ASN A 6 -3.27 14.48 17.49
CA ASN A 6 -2.06 14.32 16.68
C ASN A 6 -2.07 12.94 16.00
N LEU A 7 -3.02 12.70 15.11
CA LEU A 7 -3.08 11.53 14.26
C LEU A 7 -1.92 11.64 13.29
N ASP A 8 -0.87 10.83 13.53
CA ASP A 8 0.22 10.68 12.58
C ASP A 8 -0.36 10.20 11.25
N LEU A 9 -0.38 11.12 10.27
CA LEU A 9 -0.99 10.95 8.96
C LEU A 9 -0.38 9.77 8.19
N ARG A 10 0.80 9.29 8.62
CA ARG A 10 1.46 8.12 8.03
C ARG A 10 0.64 6.84 8.21
N TYR A 11 -0.10 6.69 9.30
CA TYR A 11 -0.95 5.51 9.53
C TYR A 11 -2.12 5.42 8.54
N PRO A 12 -3.00 6.43 8.40
CA PRO A 12 -4.09 6.35 7.43
C PRO A 12 -3.58 6.29 5.98
N ILE A 13 -2.53 7.05 5.63
CA ILE A 13 -1.94 6.99 4.29
C ILE A 13 -1.37 5.59 4.02
N GLY A 14 -0.52 5.08 4.91
CA GLY A 14 0.09 3.76 4.73
C GLY A 14 -0.94 2.64 4.72
N GLY A 15 -1.95 2.71 5.58
CA GLY A 15 -3.07 1.76 5.63
C GLY A 15 -3.87 1.72 4.33
N LEU A 16 -4.19 2.88 3.75
CA LEU A 16 -4.88 2.97 2.46
C LEU A 16 -4.07 2.32 1.33
N PHE A 17 -2.77 2.62 1.24
CA PHE A 17 -1.90 2.02 0.23
C PHE A 17 -1.76 0.51 0.40
N VAL A 18 -1.67 0.00 1.63
CA VAL A 18 -1.64 -1.44 1.86
C VAL A 18 -2.96 -2.10 1.48
N ALA A 19 -4.10 -1.53 1.88
CA ALA A 19 -5.41 -2.10 1.57
C ALA A 19 -5.66 -2.15 0.05
N LEU A 20 -5.43 -1.03 -0.65
CA LEU A 20 -5.58 -0.98 -2.11
C LEU A 20 -4.55 -1.87 -2.82
N GLY A 21 -3.31 -1.90 -2.33
CA GLY A 21 -2.26 -2.77 -2.85
C GLY A 21 -2.60 -4.25 -2.72
N LEU A 22 -3.20 -4.69 -1.61
CA LEU A 22 -3.66 -6.06 -1.42
C LEU A 22 -4.76 -6.43 -2.43
N ILE A 23 -5.76 -5.56 -2.58
CA ILE A 23 -6.86 -5.76 -3.53
C ILE A 23 -6.31 -5.88 -4.95
N LEU A 24 -5.42 -4.96 -5.35
CA LEU A 24 -4.89 -4.89 -6.71
C LEU A 24 -3.93 -6.05 -7.02
N THR A 25 -3.08 -6.43 -6.05
CA THR A 25 -2.21 -7.61 -6.14
C THR A 25 -3.03 -8.88 -6.26
N GLY A 26 -4.05 -9.06 -5.41
CA GLY A 26 -4.95 -10.21 -5.45
C GLY A 26 -5.70 -10.31 -6.78
N TYR A 27 -6.22 -9.18 -7.28
CA TYR A 27 -6.83 -9.11 -8.60
C TYR A 27 -5.85 -9.50 -9.71
N GLY A 28 -4.62 -8.96 -9.67
CA GLY A 28 -3.55 -9.32 -10.60
C GLY A 28 -3.25 -10.82 -10.59
N ILE A 29 -3.11 -11.44 -9.42
CA ILE A 29 -2.89 -12.88 -9.30
C ILE A 29 -4.06 -13.67 -9.91
N ALA A 30 -5.30 -13.32 -9.55
CA ALA A 30 -6.50 -13.99 -10.03
C ALA A 30 -6.68 -13.89 -11.56
N THR A 31 -6.17 -12.82 -12.18
CA THR A 31 -6.30 -12.57 -13.62
C THR A 31 -5.06 -12.96 -14.43
N SER A 32 -3.98 -13.40 -13.79
CA SER A 32 -2.67 -13.71 -14.42
C SER A 32 -2.72 -14.72 -15.57
N GLY A 33 -3.68 -15.65 -15.58
CA GLY A 33 -3.88 -16.62 -16.67
C GLY A 33 -4.65 -16.09 -17.89
N ASN A 34 -5.20 -14.87 -17.84
CA ASN A 34 -6.02 -14.30 -18.92
C ASN A 34 -5.17 -13.44 -19.86
N THR A 35 -4.43 -14.10 -20.75
CA THR A 35 -3.54 -13.43 -21.73
C THR A 35 -4.27 -12.51 -22.71
N ALA A 36 -5.54 -12.78 -23.03
CA ALA A 36 -6.36 -11.91 -23.87
C ALA A 36 -6.63 -10.54 -23.22
N MET A 37 -6.78 -10.50 -21.89
CA MET A 37 -6.99 -9.27 -21.12
C MET A 37 -5.75 -8.35 -21.14
N TYR A 38 -4.54 -8.93 -21.13
CA TYR A 38 -3.28 -8.17 -21.09
C TYR A 38 -2.68 -7.86 -22.46
N ALA A 39 -3.35 -8.22 -23.56
CA ALA A 39 -2.89 -7.93 -24.91
C ALA A 39 -2.69 -6.42 -25.16
N ARG A 40 -3.50 -5.56 -24.51
CA ARG A 40 -3.34 -4.09 -24.56
C ARG A 40 -2.19 -3.55 -23.73
N SER A 41 -1.71 -4.31 -22.75
CA SER A 41 -0.69 -3.94 -21.77
C SER A 41 0.66 -4.60 -22.05
N THR A 42 0.93 -5.01 -23.29
CA THR A 42 2.17 -5.72 -23.67
C THR A 42 2.31 -7.07 -22.94
N ALA A 43 1.19 -7.75 -22.68
CA ALA A 43 1.13 -9.00 -21.90
C ALA A 43 1.65 -8.90 -20.45
N LEU A 44 1.88 -7.68 -19.93
CA LEU A 44 2.31 -7.46 -18.55
C LEU A 44 1.11 -7.30 -17.62
N ASN A 45 1.20 -7.94 -16.47
CA ASN A 45 0.20 -7.82 -15.40
C ASN A 45 0.39 -6.52 -14.62
N VAL A 46 -0.09 -5.42 -15.19
CA VAL A 46 0.04 -4.06 -14.62
C VAL A 46 -0.56 -3.97 -13.22
N ASN A 47 -1.68 -4.67 -12.98
CA ASN A 47 -2.34 -4.72 -11.67
C ASN A 47 -1.43 -5.34 -10.62
N LEU A 48 -0.80 -6.48 -10.94
CA LEU A 48 0.13 -7.13 -10.02
C LEU A 48 1.32 -6.22 -9.68
N TRP A 49 1.98 -5.65 -10.69
CA TRP A 49 3.15 -4.80 -10.48
C TRP A 49 2.83 -3.54 -9.66
N TRP A 50 1.76 -2.82 -10.01
CA TRP A 50 1.36 -1.64 -9.25
C TRP A 50 0.84 -1.99 -7.86
N GLY A 51 0.16 -3.13 -7.70
CA GLY A 51 -0.24 -3.65 -6.40
C GLY A 51 0.95 -3.87 -5.48
N LEU A 52 2.02 -4.50 -5.99
CA LEU A 52 3.26 -4.70 -5.24
C LEU A 52 3.96 -3.37 -4.89
N VAL A 53 3.98 -2.40 -5.81
CA VAL A 53 4.52 -1.05 -5.53
C VAL A 53 3.73 -0.35 -4.42
N MET A 54 2.40 -0.41 -4.46
CA MET A 54 1.55 0.15 -3.41
C MET A 54 1.79 -0.52 -2.05
N LEU A 55 1.96 -1.84 -2.02
CA LEU A 55 2.29 -2.57 -0.79
C LEU A 55 3.64 -2.14 -0.21
N ALA A 56 4.67 -2.04 -1.04
CA ALA A 56 6.00 -1.59 -0.62
C ALA A 56 5.94 -0.15 -0.06
N PHE A 57 5.23 0.74 -0.75
CA PHE A 57 5.09 2.13 -0.33
C PHE A 57 4.28 2.28 0.96
N GLY A 58 3.12 1.63 1.06
CA GLY A 58 2.28 1.65 2.26
C GLY A 58 2.98 1.04 3.47
N GLY A 59 3.68 -0.08 3.26
CA GLY A 59 4.52 -0.72 4.29
C GLY A 59 5.64 0.19 4.79
N LEU A 60 6.29 0.93 3.89
CA LEU A 60 7.30 1.93 4.26
C LEU A 60 6.72 3.03 5.15
N PHE A 61 5.56 3.59 4.81
CA PHE A 61 4.88 4.61 5.60
C PHE A 61 4.54 4.12 7.01
N ILE A 62 3.98 2.91 7.12
CA ILE A 62 3.66 2.30 8.42
C ILE A 62 4.95 2.03 9.21
N ALA A 63 6.01 1.53 8.58
CA ALA A 63 7.30 1.31 9.23
C ALA A 63 7.91 2.61 9.77
N MET A 64 7.82 3.71 9.03
CA MET A 64 8.28 5.03 9.49
C MET A 64 7.42 5.57 10.64
N ALA A 65 6.10 5.37 10.61
CA ALA A 65 5.20 5.73 11.70
C ALA A 65 5.54 4.96 12.98
N MET A 66 5.73 3.64 12.87
CA MET A 66 6.13 2.79 13.99
C MET A 66 7.50 3.18 14.56
N ARG A 67 8.48 3.51 13.71
CA ARG A 67 9.80 3.98 14.17
C ARG A 67 9.72 5.33 14.88
N ALA A 68 8.87 6.25 14.43
CA ALA A 68 8.67 7.54 15.08
C ALA A 68 8.02 7.37 16.47
N ALA A 69 6.98 6.55 16.59
CA ALA A 69 6.33 6.27 17.86
C ALA A 69 7.30 5.65 18.89
N ARG A 70 8.15 4.71 18.48
CA ARG A 70 9.16 4.08 19.36
C ARG A 70 10.25 5.03 19.84
N ARG A 71 10.53 6.12 19.09
CA ARG A 71 11.49 7.15 19.51
C ARG A 71 10.88 8.06 20.56
N ALA A 72 9.62 8.47 20.38
CA ALA A 72 8.91 9.31 21.33
C ALA A 72 8.72 8.66 22.71
N THR A 73 8.73 7.32 22.82
CA THR A 73 8.65 6.60 24.10
C THR A 73 10.00 6.45 24.81
N ARG A 74 11.11 6.86 24.19
CA ARG A 74 12.47 6.71 24.75
C ARG A 74 13.04 8.02 25.32
N ASP A 75 12.39 9.14 25.06
CA ASP A 75 12.68 10.47 25.61
C ASP A 75 11.73 10.77 26.79
#